data_AF-A0A9W9A7I1-F1
#
_entry.id   AF-A0A9W9A7I1-F1
#
_cell.length_a   1.000
_cell.length_b   1.000
_cell.length_c   1.000
_cell.angle_alpha   90.00
_cell.angle_beta   90.00
_cell.angle_gamma   90.00
#
_symmetry.space_group_name_H-M   'P 1'
#
loop_
_entity.id
_entity.type
_entity.pdbx_description
1 polymer ?
#
loop_
_entity_poly.entity_id
_entity_poly.type
_entity_poly.pdbx_seq_one_letter_code
_entity_poly.pdbx_strand_id
1 'polypeptide(L)'
;MVRGTGKFKTKRGGGRQFSKNMVLDENGTAVSTDKRWRKDADGSGSDEEEEDEESEEESEEEEEAEEADKSELSRAERKELKKKQAAEKMKQKQKQAGGGGDDDSEDDSDLINPNHVKSKMNISDLSAPRELSRKEREAKEKKEAQDKYWKLHVAGKTDQAKSDLSRLAKIRADREAAAEKRKAEAEAKKSELEAKQKASR
;
A
#
# COMPACT_ATOMS: atom_id res chain seq x y z
N MET A 1 -52.24 28.41 15.17
CA MET A 1 -51.40 27.57 16.05
C MET A 1 -50.13 27.17 15.32
N VAL A 2 -48.97 27.72 15.68
CA VAL A 2 -47.67 27.17 15.27
C VAL A 2 -46.91 26.86 16.55
N ARG A 3 -46.84 25.57 16.88
CA ARG A 3 -46.18 25.07 18.10
C ARG A 3 -44.68 25.31 17.95
N GLY A 4 -44.11 26.09 18.87
CA GLY A 4 -42.68 26.40 18.91
C GLY A 4 -41.85 25.12 18.94
N THR A 5 -40.96 24.97 17.96
CA THR A 5 -39.98 23.89 17.94
C THR A 5 -39.02 24.10 19.11
N GLY A 6 -39.14 23.26 20.13
CA GLY A 6 -38.37 23.35 21.37
C GLY A 6 -36.85 23.36 21.17
N LYS A 7 -36.14 23.81 22.21
CA LYS A 7 -34.68 24.02 22.31
C LYS A 7 -33.83 22.73 22.23
N PHE A 8 -34.12 21.83 21.31
CA PHE A 8 -33.32 20.62 21.10
C PHE A 8 -32.60 20.71 19.76
N LYS A 9 -31.25 20.80 19.80
CA LYS A 9 -30.42 20.70 18.60
C LYS A 9 -30.59 19.28 18.03
N THR A 10 -31.21 19.15 16.86
CA THR A 10 -31.23 17.87 16.14
C THR A 10 -29.79 17.57 15.70
N LYS A 11 -29.11 16.63 16.35
CA LYS A 11 -27.80 16.17 15.90
C LYS A 11 -27.99 15.35 14.63
N ARG A 12 -27.66 15.93 13.47
CA ARG A 12 -27.60 15.20 12.20
C ARG A 12 -26.30 14.40 12.18
N GLY A 13 -26.42 13.07 12.14
CA GLY A 13 -25.33 12.15 11.81
C GLY A 13 -24.27 12.02 12.91
N GLY A 14 -24.51 11.14 13.87
CA GLY A 14 -23.40 10.51 14.61
C GLY A 14 -22.67 9.56 13.65
N GLY A 15 -21.34 9.66 13.59
CA GLY A 15 -20.53 8.80 12.72
C GLY A 15 -20.83 7.32 12.96
N ARG A 16 -21.03 6.55 11.88
CA ARG A 16 -21.20 5.09 11.95
C ARG A 16 -19.90 4.50 12.51
N GLN A 17 -19.98 3.97 13.72
CA GLN A 17 -18.90 3.22 14.35
C GLN A 17 -18.84 1.85 13.68
N PHE A 18 -18.18 1.78 12.53
CA PHE A 18 -17.68 0.49 12.06
C PHE A 18 -16.53 0.11 13.00
N SER A 19 -16.57 -1.09 13.55
CA SER A 19 -15.44 -1.65 14.30
C SER A 19 -14.22 -1.64 13.37
N LYS A 20 -13.36 -0.62 13.54
CA LYS A 20 -12.23 -0.31 12.64
C LYS A 20 -11.15 -1.40 12.62
N ASN A 21 -11.25 -2.35 13.55
CA ASN A 21 -10.23 -3.35 13.83
C ASN A 21 -10.82 -4.77 13.70
N MET A 22 -11.47 -5.07 12.57
CA MET A 22 -11.94 -6.42 12.25
C MET A 22 -11.08 -7.00 11.14
N VAL A 23 -10.57 -8.21 11.34
CA VAL A 23 -9.83 -8.98 10.33
C VAL A 23 -10.71 -10.17 9.92
N LEU A 24 -10.59 -10.59 8.67
CA LEU A 24 -11.28 -11.77 8.16
C LEU A 24 -10.49 -13.02 8.55
N ASP A 25 -11.15 -13.93 9.26
CA ASP A 25 -10.60 -15.25 9.53
C ASP A 25 -10.58 -16.11 8.24
N GLU A 26 -9.92 -17.27 8.29
CA GLU A 26 -9.81 -18.23 7.18
C GLU A 26 -11.17 -18.67 6.61
N ASN A 27 -12.24 -18.55 7.40
CA ASN A 27 -13.63 -18.85 7.01
C ASN A 27 -14.39 -17.64 6.44
N GLY A 28 -13.73 -16.50 6.25
CA GLY A 28 -14.35 -15.26 5.75
C GLY A 28 -15.23 -14.54 6.78
N THR A 29 -15.15 -14.91 8.05
CA THR A 29 -15.89 -14.28 9.15
C THR A 29 -15.08 -13.11 9.69
N ALA A 30 -15.70 -11.93 9.84
CA ALA A 30 -15.03 -10.77 10.43
C ALA A 30 -14.94 -10.91 11.95
N VAL A 31 -13.72 -10.91 12.50
CA VAL A 31 -13.44 -11.05 13.93
C VAL A 31 -12.56 -9.90 14.42
N SER A 32 -12.79 -9.45 15.66
CA SER A 32 -12.08 -8.32 16.27
C SER A 32 -10.63 -8.67 16.58
N THR A 33 -9.70 -7.78 16.27
CA THR A 33 -8.28 -7.94 16.61
C THR A 33 -7.96 -7.60 18.07
N ASP A 34 -8.90 -6.97 18.80
CA ASP A 34 -8.73 -6.69 20.22
C ASP A 34 -8.81 -8.01 21.03
N LYS A 35 -7.64 -8.54 21.38
CA LYS A 35 -7.47 -9.76 22.21
C LYS A 35 -8.16 -9.68 23.57
N ARG A 36 -8.52 -8.48 24.04
CA ARG A 36 -9.29 -8.27 25.28
C ARG A 36 -10.64 -8.98 25.25
N TRP A 37 -11.31 -9.04 24.09
CA TRP A 37 -12.59 -9.77 23.96
C TRP A 37 -12.39 -11.27 23.74
N ARG A 38 -11.19 -11.70 23.31
CA ARG A 38 -10.91 -13.14 23.14
C ARG A 38 -10.69 -13.86 24.48
N LYS A 39 -10.41 -13.12 25.56
CA LYS A 39 -10.04 -13.66 26.88
C LYS A 39 -11.20 -14.28 27.67
N ASP A 40 -12.44 -13.98 27.34
CA ASP A 40 -13.60 -14.55 28.06
C ASP A 40 -14.00 -15.96 27.58
N ALA A 41 -13.35 -16.47 26.51
CA ALA A 41 -13.66 -17.79 25.95
C ALA A 41 -12.66 -18.90 26.36
N ASP A 42 -11.47 -18.58 26.87
CA ASP A 42 -10.46 -19.55 27.26
C ASP A 42 -9.67 -19.12 28.50
N GLY A 43 -10.22 -19.40 29.68
CA GLY A 43 -9.51 -19.23 30.94
C GLY A 43 -8.34 -20.20 31.11
N SER A 44 -7.12 -19.67 31.30
CA SER A 44 -6.02 -20.35 32.02
C SER A 44 -4.80 -19.42 32.23
N GLY A 45 -4.56 -19.02 33.48
CA GLY A 45 -3.22 -19.06 34.11
C GLY A 45 -2.30 -17.82 34.08
N SER A 46 -1.86 -17.43 35.29
CA SER A 46 -0.61 -16.73 35.73
C SER A 46 -0.12 -15.48 35.00
N ASP A 47 0.00 -14.30 35.63
CA ASP A 47 0.89 -13.88 36.74
C ASP A 47 2.33 -13.56 36.27
N GLU A 48 2.91 -12.50 36.86
CA GLU A 48 4.24 -11.85 36.64
C GLU A 48 4.24 -10.74 35.56
N GLU A 49 4.24 -9.44 35.86
CA GLU A 49 5.16 -8.52 36.61
C GLU A 49 6.02 -7.69 35.62
N GLU A 50 5.93 -6.36 35.79
CA GLU A 50 6.92 -5.28 35.56
C GLU A 50 7.77 -5.24 34.27
N GLU A 51 7.66 -4.15 33.49
CA GLU A 51 8.78 -3.18 33.33
C GLU A 51 8.29 -1.89 32.66
N ASP A 52 8.53 -0.77 33.35
CA ASP A 52 8.41 0.62 32.93
C ASP A 52 9.70 1.03 32.19
N GLU A 53 9.61 1.45 30.93
CA GLU A 53 10.70 2.15 30.25
C GLU A 53 10.15 3.38 29.51
N GLU A 54 10.19 4.49 30.23
CA GLU A 54 10.21 5.85 29.71
C GLU A 54 11.52 6.05 28.92
N SER A 55 11.43 6.26 27.61
CA SER A 55 12.56 6.70 26.79
C SER A 55 12.10 7.79 25.83
N GLU A 56 12.24 9.03 26.29
CA GLU A 56 12.45 10.18 25.41
C GLU A 56 13.83 10.02 24.77
N GLU A 57 13.90 9.98 23.44
CA GLU A 57 15.04 10.51 22.69
C GLU A 57 14.54 11.00 21.32
N GLU A 58 14.60 12.32 21.20
CA GLU A 58 14.62 13.10 19.98
C GLU A 58 15.83 12.68 19.14
N SER A 59 15.61 12.17 17.93
CA SER A 59 16.68 12.07 16.94
C SER A 59 16.12 12.33 15.54
N GLU A 60 16.42 13.55 15.09
CA GLU A 60 16.28 14.03 13.73
C GLU A 60 17.21 13.27 12.76
N GLU A 61 16.72 13.16 11.53
CA GLU A 61 17.49 13.19 10.28
C GLU A 61 18.14 11.89 9.80
N GLU A 62 17.48 11.26 8.82
CA GLU A 62 18.17 10.71 7.64
C GLU A 62 17.16 10.62 6.48
N GLU A 63 17.25 11.52 5.51
CA GLU A 63 17.13 11.16 4.09
C GLU A 63 18.02 12.11 3.28
N GLU A 64 19.16 11.56 2.87
CA GLU A 64 20.06 12.14 1.88
C GLU A 64 19.61 11.73 0.46
N ALA A 65 19.87 12.64 -0.48
CA ALA A 65 20.00 12.45 -1.92
C ALA A 65 18.72 12.45 -2.78
N GLU A 66 18.40 13.60 -3.34
CA GLU A 66 18.68 13.89 -4.77
C GLU A 66 18.37 15.36 -5.12
N GLU A 67 19.41 16.20 -5.19
CA GLU A 67 19.62 17.18 -6.26
C GLU A 67 20.98 17.84 -5.99
N ALA A 68 22.02 17.30 -6.62
CA ALA A 68 23.20 18.08 -6.89
C ALA A 68 22.81 19.26 -7.77
N ASP A 69 23.48 20.39 -7.57
CA ASP A 69 23.47 21.57 -8.43
C ASP A 69 22.41 22.66 -8.17
N LYS A 70 22.31 23.19 -6.93
CA LYS A 70 22.00 24.62 -6.68
C LYS A 70 22.69 25.19 -5.43
N SER A 71 23.83 25.84 -5.69
CA SER A 71 24.39 27.02 -5.01
C SER A 71 24.74 26.92 -3.52
N GLU A 72 26.03 27.07 -3.22
CA GLU A 72 26.67 27.30 -1.91
C GLU A 72 26.28 28.64 -1.26
N LEU A 73 24.99 28.98 -1.28
CA LEU A 73 24.49 30.17 -0.60
C LEU A 73 24.20 29.84 0.85
N SER A 74 24.68 30.72 1.74
CA SER A 74 24.46 30.58 3.17
C SER A 74 22.97 30.44 3.48
N ARG A 75 22.62 29.77 4.58
CA ARG A 75 21.22 29.51 4.99
C ARG A 75 20.40 30.82 5.07
N ALA A 76 21.05 31.96 5.28
CA ALA A 76 20.46 33.30 5.26
C ALA A 76 20.09 33.76 3.85
N GLU A 77 21.01 33.65 2.88
CA GLU A 77 20.77 34.04 1.49
C GLU A 77 19.67 33.20 0.84
N ARG A 78 19.57 31.91 1.17
CA ARG A 78 18.50 31.03 0.68
C ARG A 78 17.12 31.47 1.19
N LYS A 79 17.03 31.94 2.43
CA LYS A 79 15.78 32.49 3.01
C LYS A 79 15.40 33.82 2.35
N GLU A 80 16.37 34.67 2.06
CA GLU A 80 16.11 35.97 1.41
C GLU A 80 15.65 35.81 -0.05
N LEU A 81 16.27 34.90 -0.81
CA LEU A 81 15.84 34.60 -2.17
C LEU A 81 14.42 34.02 -2.19
N LYS A 82 14.10 33.11 -1.27
CA LYS A 82 12.75 32.56 -1.13
C LYS A 82 11.72 33.64 -0.78
N LYS A 83 12.09 34.59 0.09
CA LYS A 83 11.24 35.73 0.46
C LYS A 83 11.02 36.70 -0.71
N LYS A 84 12.07 36.99 -1.50
CA LYS A 84 11.99 37.83 -2.71
C LYS A 84 11.12 37.17 -3.79
N GLN A 85 11.30 35.87 -4.05
CA GLN A 85 10.49 35.12 -5.01
C GLN A 85 9.00 35.05 -4.59
N ALA A 86 8.73 34.90 -3.30
CA ALA A 86 7.35 34.92 -2.79
C ALA A 86 6.68 36.30 -2.98
N ALA A 87 7.42 37.38 -2.73
CA ALA A 87 6.93 38.75 -2.94
C ALA A 87 6.65 39.05 -4.43
N GLU A 88 7.50 38.55 -5.33
CA GLU A 88 7.33 38.74 -6.77
C GLU A 88 6.11 37.97 -7.31
N LYS A 89 5.90 36.73 -6.84
CA LYS A 89 4.69 35.95 -7.16
C LYS A 89 3.41 36.62 -6.66
N MET A 90 3.44 37.20 -5.45
CA MET A 90 2.31 37.97 -4.92
C MET A 90 2.03 39.21 -5.79
N LYS A 91 3.08 39.91 -6.24
CA LYS A 91 2.94 41.09 -7.12
C LYS A 91 2.43 40.73 -8.52
N GLN A 92 2.85 39.59 -9.09
CA GLN A 92 2.30 39.07 -10.34
C GLN A 92 0.83 38.67 -10.21
N LYS A 93 0.46 37.98 -9.13
CA LYS A 93 -0.94 37.60 -8.86
C LYS A 93 -1.84 38.83 -8.69
N GLN A 94 -1.32 39.90 -8.09
CA GLN A 94 -2.04 41.16 -7.94
C GLN A 94 -2.20 41.92 -9.27
N LYS A 95 -1.24 41.82 -10.20
CA LYS A 95 -1.39 42.33 -11.58
C LYS A 95 -2.40 41.52 -12.41
N GLN A 96 -2.48 40.22 -12.19
CA GLN A 96 -3.39 39.35 -12.94
C GLN A 96 -4.85 39.42 -12.45
N ALA A 97 -5.09 39.92 -11.23
CA ALA A 97 -6.42 40.18 -10.69
C ALA A 97 -6.96 41.59 -11.02
N GLY A 98 -6.21 42.41 -11.77
CA GLY A 98 -6.55 43.80 -12.13
C GLY A 98 -7.14 43.98 -13.52
N GLY A 99 -7.77 42.97 -14.11
CA GLY A 99 -8.43 43.06 -15.42
C GLY A 99 -9.91 42.69 -15.29
N GLY A 100 -10.73 43.64 -14.86
CA GLY A 100 -12.19 43.55 -14.86
C GLY A 100 -12.78 44.83 -15.47
N GLY A 101 -13.62 44.64 -16.49
CA GLY A 101 -14.19 45.68 -17.37
C GLY A 101 -13.55 45.55 -18.76
N ASP A 102 -14.26 45.34 -19.87
CA ASP A 102 -15.57 45.87 -20.22
C ASP A 102 -16.20 45.01 -21.34
N ASP A 103 -17.52 45.09 -21.41
CA ASP A 103 -18.42 44.49 -22.40
C ASP A 103 -18.17 45.07 -23.79
N ASP A 104 -17.76 44.25 -24.77
CA ASP A 104 -18.10 44.49 -26.17
C ASP A 104 -18.06 43.16 -26.95
N SER A 105 -19.25 42.63 -27.23
CA SER A 105 -19.45 41.50 -28.14
C SER A 105 -19.51 42.03 -29.56
N GLU A 106 -18.35 42.26 -30.16
CA GLU A 106 -18.21 42.26 -31.61
C GLU A 106 -17.43 41.02 -32.02
N ASP A 107 -18.00 40.30 -32.98
CA ASP A 107 -17.62 38.99 -33.52
C ASP A 107 -16.24 39.04 -34.20
N ASP A 108 -15.18 39.21 -33.42
CA ASP A 108 -13.81 39.18 -33.91
C ASP A 108 -13.35 37.71 -34.01
N SER A 109 -13.49 37.15 -35.21
CA SER A 109 -13.04 35.80 -35.57
C SER A 109 -11.58 35.50 -35.18
N ASP A 110 -10.78 36.55 -34.98
CA ASP A 110 -9.35 36.48 -34.64
C ASP A 110 -9.10 36.43 -33.12
N LEU A 111 -10.10 36.74 -32.28
CA LEU A 111 -10.06 36.64 -30.81
C LEU A 111 -10.58 35.28 -30.30
N ILE A 112 -10.93 34.36 -31.20
CA ILE A 112 -11.36 33.02 -30.82
C ILE A 112 -10.19 32.26 -30.21
N ASN A 113 -10.21 32.13 -28.88
CA ASN A 113 -9.23 31.31 -28.17
C ASN A 113 -9.32 29.85 -28.67
N PRO A 114 -8.24 29.27 -29.22
CA PRO A 114 -8.24 27.90 -29.75
C PRO A 114 -8.52 26.83 -28.69
N ASN A 115 -8.41 27.14 -27.39
CA ASN A 115 -8.86 26.25 -26.30
C ASN A 115 -10.37 26.29 -26.05
N HIS A 116 -11.12 27.21 -26.67
CA HIS A 116 -12.57 27.36 -26.50
C HIS A 116 -13.36 26.84 -27.72
N VAL A 117 -12.69 26.33 -28.74
CA VAL A 117 -13.33 25.74 -29.93
C VAL A 117 -13.89 24.37 -29.55
N LYS A 118 -15.18 24.34 -29.21
CA LYS A 118 -15.91 23.10 -28.94
C LYS A 118 -16.17 22.38 -30.27
N SER A 119 -15.23 21.53 -30.69
CA SER A 119 -15.48 20.62 -31.81
C SER A 119 -16.62 19.67 -31.45
N LYS A 120 -17.72 19.72 -32.21
CA LYS A 120 -18.87 18.84 -32.04
C LYS A 120 -18.51 17.49 -32.64
N MET A 121 -18.21 16.48 -31.81
CA MET A 121 -18.00 15.11 -32.30
C MET A 121 -19.30 14.52 -32.83
N ASN A 122 -19.25 13.90 -34.00
CA ASN A 122 -20.39 13.21 -34.61
C ASN A 122 -20.56 11.81 -33.99
N ILE A 123 -21.79 11.32 -33.92
CA ILE A 123 -22.13 10.01 -33.35
C ILE A 123 -21.42 8.84 -34.06
N SER A 124 -21.08 9.01 -35.34
CA SER A 124 -20.29 8.06 -36.13
C SER A 124 -18.86 7.88 -35.62
N ASP A 125 -18.22 8.92 -35.05
CA ASP A 125 -16.84 8.85 -34.52
C ASP A 125 -16.74 8.14 -33.17
N LEU A 126 -17.87 7.89 -32.51
CA LEU A 126 -17.92 7.13 -31.25
C LEU A 126 -17.86 5.61 -31.49
N SER A 127 -18.13 5.15 -32.72
CA SER A 127 -18.13 3.73 -33.06
C SER A 127 -16.76 3.23 -33.57
N ALA A 128 -15.82 4.12 -33.88
CA ALA A 128 -14.48 3.73 -34.30
C ALA A 128 -13.65 3.30 -33.08
N PRO A 129 -12.86 2.21 -33.18
CA PRO A 129 -11.98 1.79 -32.09
C PRO A 129 -10.96 2.90 -31.83
N ARG A 130 -11.11 3.56 -30.68
CA ARG A 130 -10.19 4.60 -30.26
C ARG A 130 -8.85 3.97 -29.95
N GLU A 131 -7.81 4.49 -30.59
CA GLU A 131 -6.45 4.20 -30.19
C GLU A 131 -6.27 4.59 -28.73
N LEU A 132 -5.78 3.65 -27.93
CA LEU A 132 -5.56 3.86 -26.50
C LEU A 132 -4.67 5.08 -26.29
N SER A 133 -5.09 5.97 -25.39
CA SER A 133 -4.28 7.11 -25.00
C SER A 133 -2.91 6.62 -24.51
N ARG A 134 -1.85 7.43 -24.67
CA ARG A 134 -0.50 7.10 -24.17
C ARG A 134 -0.53 6.57 -22.74
N LYS A 135 -1.33 7.21 -21.87
CA LYS A 135 -1.53 6.82 -20.48
C LYS A 135 -2.18 5.43 -20.34
N GLU A 136 -3.08 5.08 -21.23
CA GLU A 136 -3.76 3.78 -21.24
C GLU A 136 -2.85 2.67 -21.79
N ARG A 137 -1.98 2.98 -22.77
CA ARG A 137 -0.96 2.04 -23.26
C ARG A 137 0.03 1.70 -22.16
N GLU A 138 0.63 2.71 -21.52
CA GLU A 138 1.55 2.52 -20.40
C GLU A 138 0.90 1.76 -19.23
N ALA A 139 -0.38 2.04 -18.93
CA ALA A 139 -1.12 1.31 -17.90
C ALA A 139 -1.36 -0.16 -18.27
N LYS A 140 -1.62 -0.49 -19.54
CA LYS A 140 -1.74 -1.88 -20.00
C LYS A 140 -0.41 -2.59 -19.98
N GLU A 141 0.66 -1.96 -20.46
CA GLU A 141 2.01 -2.53 -20.43
C GLU A 141 2.47 -2.80 -18.99
N LYS A 142 2.18 -1.90 -18.04
CA LYS A 142 2.45 -2.14 -16.62
C LYS A 142 1.70 -3.34 -16.07
N LYS A 143 0.42 -3.51 -16.42
CA LYS A 143 -0.37 -4.69 -16.03
C LYS A 143 0.20 -5.95 -16.64
N GLU A 144 0.49 -5.95 -17.93
CA GLU A 144 1.10 -7.09 -18.61
C GLU A 144 2.47 -7.46 -18.05
N ALA A 145 3.29 -6.47 -17.68
CA ALA A 145 4.58 -6.70 -17.04
C ALA A 145 4.42 -7.35 -15.66
N GLN A 146 3.44 -6.88 -14.87
CA GLN A 146 3.08 -7.51 -13.60
C GLN A 146 2.61 -8.95 -13.83
N ASP A 147 1.69 -9.18 -14.75
CA ASP A 147 1.17 -10.52 -15.05
C ASP A 147 2.27 -11.47 -15.55
N LYS A 148 3.20 -10.98 -16.38
CA LYS A 148 4.38 -11.73 -16.82
C LYS A 148 5.27 -12.08 -15.64
N TYR A 149 5.54 -11.12 -14.75
CA TYR A 149 6.32 -11.36 -13.54
C TYR A 149 5.64 -12.40 -12.64
N TRP A 150 4.35 -12.24 -12.35
CA TRP A 150 3.56 -13.19 -11.56
C TRP A 150 3.56 -14.58 -12.19
N LYS A 151 3.39 -14.68 -13.51
CA LYS A 151 3.45 -15.95 -14.25
C LYS A 151 4.83 -16.61 -14.13
N LEU A 152 5.91 -15.84 -14.23
CA LEU A 152 7.28 -16.35 -14.06
C LEU A 152 7.57 -16.74 -12.61
N HIS A 153 7.03 -16.01 -11.65
CA HIS A 153 7.19 -16.26 -10.23
C HIS A 153 6.48 -17.55 -9.82
N VAL A 154 5.22 -17.72 -10.22
CA VAL A 154 4.45 -18.96 -10.04
C VAL A 154 5.14 -20.13 -10.74
N ALA A 155 5.73 -19.92 -11.92
CA ALA A 155 6.52 -20.94 -12.60
C ALA A 155 7.88 -21.25 -11.94
N GLY A 156 8.25 -20.56 -10.86
CA GLY A 156 9.52 -20.76 -10.16
C GLY A 156 10.75 -20.19 -10.86
N LYS A 157 10.57 -19.34 -11.88
CA LYS A 157 11.65 -18.86 -12.75
C LYS A 157 12.29 -17.55 -12.28
N THR A 158 11.61 -16.79 -11.44
CA THR A 158 12.20 -15.61 -10.79
C THR A 158 13.22 -16.03 -9.73
N ASP A 159 14.26 -15.23 -9.50
CA ASP A 159 15.34 -15.61 -8.58
C ASP A 159 14.87 -15.78 -7.13
N GLN A 160 13.87 -15.00 -6.72
CA GLN A 160 13.19 -15.18 -5.43
C GLN A 160 12.57 -16.58 -5.33
N ALA A 161 11.70 -16.96 -6.27
CA ALA A 161 11.07 -18.28 -6.29
C ALA A 161 12.08 -19.42 -6.40
N LYS A 162 13.17 -19.27 -7.18
CA LYS A 162 14.25 -20.27 -7.22
C LYS A 162 14.92 -20.43 -5.85
N SER A 163 15.16 -19.33 -5.15
CA SER A 163 15.76 -19.36 -3.80
C SER A 163 14.85 -20.11 -2.82
N ASP A 164 13.54 -19.85 -2.86
CA ASP A 164 12.58 -20.51 -1.97
C ASP A 164 12.41 -21.98 -2.31
N LEU A 165 12.36 -22.33 -3.60
CA LEU A 165 12.39 -23.73 -4.03
C LEU A 165 13.67 -24.44 -3.57
N SER A 166 14.82 -23.78 -3.61
CA SER A 166 16.09 -24.35 -3.12
C SER A 166 16.08 -24.56 -1.60
N ARG A 167 15.50 -23.63 -0.83
CA ARG A 167 15.31 -23.78 0.61
C ARG A 167 14.39 -24.97 0.92
N LEU A 168 13.25 -25.05 0.22
CA LEU A 168 12.31 -26.16 0.37
C LEU A 168 12.95 -27.51 -0.03
N ALA A 169 13.78 -27.54 -1.07
CA ALA A 169 14.50 -28.75 -1.48
C ALA A 169 15.47 -29.23 -0.39
N LYS A 170 16.22 -28.34 0.26
CA LYS A 170 17.07 -28.69 1.41
C LYS A 170 16.27 -29.31 2.55
N ILE A 171 15.14 -28.69 2.92
CA ILE A 171 14.27 -29.21 3.97
C ILE A 171 13.70 -30.59 3.60
N ARG A 172 13.31 -30.81 2.34
CA ARG A 172 12.87 -32.12 1.87
C ARG A 172 13.98 -33.16 1.99
N ALA A 173 15.18 -32.84 1.53
CA ALA A 173 16.34 -33.72 1.64
C ALA A 173 16.67 -34.07 3.10
N ASP A 174 16.64 -33.09 4.00
CA ASP A 174 16.90 -33.31 5.43
C ASP A 174 15.83 -34.21 6.07
N ARG A 175 14.56 -34.02 5.68
CA ARG A 175 13.44 -34.85 6.15
C ARG A 175 13.53 -36.27 5.61
N GLU A 176 13.88 -36.44 4.34
CA GLU A 176 14.07 -37.74 3.70
C GLU A 176 15.24 -38.49 4.36
N ALA A 177 16.39 -37.84 4.54
CA ALA A 177 17.54 -38.42 5.22
C ALA A 177 17.22 -38.79 6.69
N ALA A 178 16.45 -37.96 7.41
CA ALA A 178 16.00 -38.28 8.76
C ALA A 178 15.01 -39.45 8.78
N ALA A 179 14.11 -39.55 7.78
CA ALA A 179 13.18 -40.66 7.66
C ALA A 179 13.90 -41.96 7.30
N GLU A 180 14.91 -41.91 6.42
CA GLU A 180 15.76 -43.05 6.09
C GLU A 180 16.57 -43.53 7.28
N LYS A 181 17.18 -42.62 8.05
CA LYS A 181 17.87 -42.96 9.31
C LYS A 181 16.93 -43.64 10.30
N ARG A 182 15.72 -43.11 10.50
CA ARG A 182 14.70 -43.74 11.37
C ARG A 182 14.27 -45.12 10.86
N LYS A 183 14.11 -45.30 9.54
CA LYS A 183 13.78 -46.60 8.94
C LYS A 183 14.91 -47.61 9.13
N ALA A 184 16.16 -47.21 8.87
CA ALA A 184 17.33 -48.05 9.05
C ALA A 184 17.52 -48.47 10.52
N GLU A 185 17.36 -47.54 11.47
CA GLU A 185 17.39 -47.86 12.90
C GLU A 185 16.25 -48.78 13.32
N ALA A 186 15.05 -48.60 12.76
CA ALA A 186 13.91 -49.47 13.04
C ALA A 186 14.13 -50.88 12.46
N GLU A 187 14.71 -51.01 11.27
CA GLU A 187 15.06 -52.29 10.66
C GLU A 187 16.19 -53.00 11.42
N ALA A 188 17.23 -52.27 11.84
CA ALA A 188 18.29 -52.81 12.70
C ALA A 188 17.69 -53.35 14.01
N LYS A 189 16.87 -52.56 14.71
CA LYS A 189 16.17 -53.00 15.94
C LYS A 189 15.28 -54.22 15.70
N LYS A 190 14.54 -54.27 14.59
CA LYS A 190 13.73 -55.45 14.23
C LYS A 190 14.60 -56.68 14.00
N SER A 191 15.70 -56.55 13.25
CA SER A 191 16.64 -57.65 12.99
C SER A 191 17.28 -58.18 14.28
N GLU A 192 17.63 -57.30 15.22
CA GLU A 192 18.14 -57.69 16.53
C GLU A 192 17.09 -58.41 17.38
N LEU A 193 15.84 -57.94 17.37
CA LEU A 193 14.74 -58.60 18.07
C LEU A 193 14.45 -59.98 17.47
N GLU A 194 14.45 -60.12 16.15
CA GLU A 194 14.28 -61.39 15.47
C GLU A 194 15.45 -62.36 15.75
N ALA A 195 16.69 -61.86 15.77
CA ALA A 195 17.85 -62.66 16.15
C ALA A 195 17.76 -63.15 17.61
N LYS A 196 17.35 -62.28 18.54
CA LYS A 196 17.11 -62.64 19.95
C LYS A 196 15.98 -63.66 20.09
N GLN A 197 14.88 -63.50 19.36
CA GLN A 197 13.77 -64.46 19.36
C GLN A 197 14.18 -65.82 18.80
N LYS A 198 14.95 -65.86 17.70
CA LYS A 198 15.49 -67.11 17.13
C LYS A 198 16.47 -67.81 18.08
N ALA A 199 17.31 -67.07 18.79
CA ALA A 199 18.23 -67.64 19.77
C ALA A 199 17.53 -68.16 21.04
N SER A 200 16.35 -67.62 21.38
CA SER A 200 15.56 -68.07 22.53
C SER A 200 14.66 -69.29 22.27
N ARG A 201 14.56 -69.75 21.01
CA ARG A 201 13.69 -70.85 20.58
C ARG A 201 14.50 -72.10 20.28
#